data_AF-A0AAX4NGQ9-F1
#
_entry.id   AF-A0AAX4NGQ9-F1
#
_cell.length_a   1.000
_cell.length_b   1.000
_cell.length_c   1.000
_cell.angle_alpha   90.00
_cell.angle_beta   90.00
_cell.angle_gamma   90.00
#
_symmetry.space_group_name_H-M   'P 1'
#
loop_
_entity.id
_entity.type
_entity.pdbx_description
1 polymer ?
#
loop_
_entity_poly.entity_id
_entity_poly.type
_entity_poly.pdbx_seq_one_letter_code
_entity_poly.pdbx_strand_id
1 'polypeptide(L)'
;MKITLDHNALKNDITVSGSYKKLLEMRRTVQALKGSFPFSVYSDLQGRVEERIKTFEYPVCADNGIKVVFSNGLSVPTEEKDCHEARDKDLKFTDFIFSKYVSAKDLAMDPGKLNKTYDKDYFRRVSRNILAGNVPKEKLSESLQNKVDLLMSKIDNLEKIYNEHIPKIMENLDTLNKKMDYVYKKMVGRDEQDL
;
A
#
# COMPACT_ATOMS: atom_id res chain seq x y z
N MET A 1 21.40 -1.16 22.27
CA MET A 1 20.74 -2.47 22.13
C MET A 1 19.89 -2.43 20.86
N LYS A 2 20.38 -2.98 19.73
CA LYS A 2 19.59 -3.03 18.49
C LYS A 2 18.56 -4.15 18.66
N ILE A 3 17.30 -3.81 18.88
CA ILE A 3 16.20 -4.77 18.76
C ILE A 3 16.16 -5.13 17.27
N THR A 4 16.73 -6.28 16.90
CA THR A 4 16.60 -6.82 15.55
C THR A 4 15.16 -7.31 15.40
N LEU A 5 14.29 -6.41 14.97
CA LEU A 5 12.93 -6.77 14.57
C LEU A 5 13.04 -7.72 13.36
N ASP A 6 12.52 -8.94 13.49
CA ASP A 6 12.50 -9.89 12.39
C ASP A 6 11.47 -9.43 11.34
N HIS A 7 11.98 -8.93 10.21
CA HIS A 7 11.17 -8.46 9.10
C HIS A 7 10.32 -9.58 8.48
N ASN A 8 10.74 -10.85 8.57
CA ASN A 8 9.96 -11.99 8.08
C ASN A 8 8.76 -12.27 8.99
N ALA A 9 8.94 -12.14 10.30
CA ALA A 9 7.84 -12.22 11.26
C ALA A 9 6.79 -11.14 10.98
N LEU A 10 7.22 -9.88 10.82
CA LEU A 10 6.31 -8.77 10.52
C LEU A 10 5.57 -8.96 9.19
N LYS A 11 6.27 -9.44 8.15
CA LYS A 11 5.67 -9.78 6.85
C LYS A 11 4.57 -10.84 6.98
N ASN A 12 4.83 -11.90 7.74
CA ASN A 12 3.86 -12.95 7.99
C ASN A 12 2.66 -12.41 8.78
N ASP A 13 2.92 -11.62 9.81
CA ASP A 13 1.87 -10.98 10.62
C ASP A 13 0.94 -10.11 9.78
N ILE A 14 1.47 -9.31 8.86
CA ILE A 14 0.68 -8.49 7.92
C ILE A 14 -0.20 -9.38 7.04
N THR A 15 0.35 -10.49 6.57
CA THR A 15 -0.34 -11.42 5.65
C THR A 15 -1.50 -12.12 6.35
N VAL A 16 -1.30 -12.59 7.58
CA VAL A 16 -2.31 -13.35 8.33
C VAL A 16 -3.26 -12.47 9.15
N SER A 17 -2.96 -11.18 9.31
CA SER A 17 -3.80 -10.28 10.10
C SER A 17 -5.17 -10.11 9.46
N GLY A 18 -6.20 -10.66 10.11
CA GLY A 18 -7.60 -10.49 9.73
C GLY A 18 -8.27 -9.26 10.36
N SER A 19 -7.57 -8.44 11.13
CA SER A 19 -8.14 -7.27 11.82
C SER A 19 -7.72 -5.96 11.15
N TYR A 20 -8.69 -5.10 10.83
CA TYR A 20 -8.44 -3.79 10.26
C TYR A 20 -7.64 -2.90 11.21
N LYS A 21 -8.03 -2.85 12.49
CA LYS A 21 -7.31 -2.07 13.50
C LYS A 21 -5.87 -2.55 13.67
N LYS A 22 -5.64 -3.87 13.71
CA LYS A 22 -4.29 -4.44 13.80
C LYS A 22 -3.44 -4.05 12.58
N LEU A 23 -4.02 -4.01 11.38
CA LEU A 23 -3.33 -3.52 10.18
C LEU A 23 -2.97 -2.03 10.26
N LEU A 24 -3.86 -1.20 10.82
CA LEU A 24 -3.55 0.23 11.06
C LEU A 24 -2.41 0.41 12.05
N GLU A 25 -2.33 -0.43 13.09
CA GLU A 25 -1.22 -0.44 14.04
C GLU A 25 0.07 -0.89 13.35
N MET A 26 0.03 -1.96 12.54
CA MET A 26 1.17 -2.42 11.74
C MET A 26 1.67 -1.34 10.78
N ARG A 27 0.78 -0.55 10.17
CA ARG A 27 1.18 0.58 9.32
C ARG A 27 2.05 1.58 10.08
N ARG A 28 1.67 1.92 11.32
CA ARG A 28 2.47 2.82 12.17
C ARG A 28 3.82 2.19 12.50
N THR A 29 3.83 0.89 12.82
CA THR A 29 5.07 0.14 13.07
C THR A 29 5.98 0.17 11.84
N VAL A 30 5.49 -0.16 10.64
CA VAL A 30 6.26 -0.13 9.39
C VAL A 30 6.77 1.28 9.10
N GLN A 31 5.96 2.32 9.28
CA GLN A 31 6.39 3.70 9.11
C GLN A 31 7.54 4.08 10.04
N ALA A 32 7.54 3.60 11.29
CA ALA A 32 8.63 3.81 12.23
C ALA A 32 9.94 3.08 11.84
N LEU A 33 9.87 2.10 10.93
CA LEU A 33 11.04 1.39 10.41
C LEU A 33 11.76 2.14 9.28
N LYS A 34 11.23 3.29 8.83
CA LYS A 34 11.84 4.10 7.77
C LYS A 34 13.27 4.48 8.16
N GLY A 35 14.23 4.11 7.33
CA GLY A 35 15.67 4.36 7.56
C GLY A 35 16.37 3.32 8.45
N SER A 36 15.63 2.43 9.13
CA SER A 36 16.20 1.33 9.93
C SER A 36 16.48 0.07 9.08
N PHE A 37 15.80 -0.07 7.94
CA PHE A 37 15.92 -1.21 7.03
C PHE A 37 16.30 -0.75 5.62
N PRO A 38 16.87 -1.64 4.78
CA PRO A 38 17.03 -1.40 3.35
C PRO A 38 15.71 -0.96 2.72
N PHE A 39 15.78 0.02 1.81
CA PHE A 39 14.59 0.60 1.18
C PHE A 39 13.68 -0.47 0.54
N SER A 40 14.26 -1.49 -0.09
CA SER A 40 13.51 -2.60 -0.69
C SER A 40 12.63 -3.35 0.32
N VAL A 41 13.17 -3.65 1.51
CA VAL A 41 12.45 -4.35 2.58
C VAL A 41 11.35 -3.45 3.15
N TYR A 42 11.67 -2.19 3.43
CA TYR A 42 10.69 -1.20 3.90
C TYR A 42 9.54 -1.02 2.90
N SER A 43 9.85 -0.87 1.61
CA SER A 43 8.86 -0.69 0.55
C SER A 43 7.97 -1.92 0.36
N ASP A 44 8.51 -3.14 0.47
CA ASP A 44 7.69 -4.37 0.43
C ASP A 44 6.72 -4.43 1.62
N LEU A 45 7.21 -4.18 2.85
CA LEU A 45 6.36 -4.16 4.04
C LEU A 45 5.27 -3.08 3.96
N GLN A 46 5.63 -1.87 3.55
CA GLN A 46 4.69 -0.77 3.38
C GLN A 46 3.64 -1.11 2.31
N GLY A 47 4.06 -1.64 1.16
CA GLY A 47 3.17 -2.06 0.09
C GLY A 47 2.17 -3.11 0.56
N ARG A 48 2.63 -4.13 1.29
CA ARG A 48 1.78 -5.20 1.84
C ARG A 48 0.75 -4.67 2.83
N VAL A 49 1.16 -3.82 3.77
CA VAL A 49 0.21 -3.26 4.74
C VAL A 49 -0.86 -2.43 4.05
N GLU A 50 -0.46 -1.56 3.11
CA GLU A 50 -1.40 -0.72 2.37
C GLU A 50 -2.35 -1.54 1.48
N GLU A 51 -1.84 -2.60 0.85
CA GLU A 51 -2.66 -3.54 0.07
C GLU A 51 -3.70 -4.23 0.96
N ARG A 52 -3.28 -4.72 2.13
CA ARG A 52 -4.19 -5.34 3.11
C ARG A 52 -5.24 -4.35 3.61
N ILE A 53 -4.86 -3.13 3.99
CA ILE A 53 -5.80 -2.07 4.39
C ILE A 53 -6.82 -1.81 3.28
N LYS A 54 -6.37 -1.70 2.02
CA LYS A 54 -7.26 -1.48 0.87
C LYS A 54 -8.29 -2.59 0.68
N THR A 55 -7.96 -3.85 1.00
CA THR A 55 -8.97 -4.94 0.92
C THR A 55 -10.13 -4.75 1.90
N PHE A 56 -9.93 -4.04 3.02
CA PHE A 56 -11.01 -3.66 3.93
C PHE A 56 -11.74 -2.39 3.49
N GLU A 57 -11.03 -1.44 2.88
CA GLU A 57 -11.64 -0.18 2.40
C GLU A 57 -12.50 -0.40 1.14
N TYR A 58 -12.11 -1.35 0.28
CA TYR A 58 -12.77 -1.66 -0.99
C TYR A 58 -12.91 -3.19 -1.17
N PRO A 59 -13.73 -3.86 -0.35
CA PRO A 59 -13.93 -5.28 -0.49
C PRO A 59 -14.73 -5.62 -1.75
N VAL A 60 -14.60 -6.86 -2.23
CA VAL A 60 -15.50 -7.41 -3.24
C VAL A 60 -16.83 -7.74 -2.56
N CYS A 61 -17.91 -7.05 -2.92
CA CYS A 61 -19.20 -7.14 -2.21
C CYS A 61 -19.79 -8.57 -2.16
N ALA A 62 -19.47 -9.42 -3.13
CA ALA A 62 -19.90 -10.81 -3.16
C ALA A 62 -19.15 -11.73 -2.17
N ASP A 63 -18.08 -11.25 -1.52
CA ASP A 63 -17.31 -12.02 -0.55
C ASP A 63 -17.78 -11.72 0.88
N ASN A 64 -18.65 -12.58 1.41
CA ASN A 64 -19.30 -12.42 2.72
C ASN A 64 -18.38 -12.82 3.89
N GLY A 65 -17.07 -12.60 3.76
CA GLY A 65 -16.04 -12.94 4.74
C GLY A 65 -15.84 -11.91 5.86
N ILE A 66 -16.51 -10.75 5.79
CA ILE A 66 -16.27 -9.63 6.69
C ILE A 66 -17.26 -9.65 7.86
N LYS A 67 -16.75 -9.33 9.05
CA LYS A 67 -17.51 -9.26 10.29
C LYS A 67 -17.21 -7.94 11.00
N VAL A 68 -18.26 -7.29 11.49
CA VAL A 68 -18.15 -6.16 12.41
C VAL A 68 -17.93 -6.71 13.82
N VAL A 69 -16.89 -6.24 14.50
CA VAL A 69 -16.57 -6.63 15.88
C VAL A 69 -16.95 -5.47 16.80
N PHE A 70 -17.80 -5.75 17.79
CA PHE A 70 -18.33 -4.75 18.72
C PHE A 70 -17.51 -4.69 20.03
N SER A 71 -17.65 -3.60 20.77
CA SER A 71 -16.94 -3.39 22.05
C SER A 71 -17.24 -4.45 23.11
N ASN A 72 -18.42 -5.09 23.05
CA ASN A 72 -18.82 -6.18 23.93
C ASN A 72 -18.27 -7.57 23.51
N GLY A 73 -17.46 -7.63 22.46
CA GLY A 73 -16.89 -8.88 21.93
C GLY A 73 -17.81 -9.66 21.00
N LEU A 74 -19.05 -9.20 20.76
CA LEU A 74 -19.91 -9.79 19.74
C LEU A 74 -19.36 -9.49 18.35
N SER A 75 -19.66 -10.37 17.40
CA SER A 75 -19.36 -10.15 15.99
C SER A 75 -20.57 -10.47 15.12
N VAL A 76 -20.83 -9.61 14.13
CA VAL A 76 -21.95 -9.76 13.20
C VAL A 76 -21.38 -9.75 11.77
N PRO A 77 -21.74 -10.72 10.91
CA PRO A 77 -21.33 -10.69 9.51
C PRO A 77 -21.94 -9.47 8.82
N THR A 78 -21.16 -8.81 7.95
CA THR A 78 -21.67 -7.73 7.11
C THR A 78 -22.51 -8.28 5.98
N GLU A 79 -23.51 -7.50 5.54
CA GLU A 79 -24.34 -7.88 4.39
C GLU A 79 -23.72 -7.37 3.09
N GLU A 80 -23.97 -8.05 1.96
CA GLU A 80 -23.57 -7.56 0.64
C GLU A 80 -24.14 -6.15 0.36
N LYS A 81 -25.35 -5.88 0.88
CA LYS A 81 -26.02 -4.58 0.78
C LYS A 81 -25.19 -3.45 1.41
N ASP A 82 -24.48 -3.71 2.51
CA ASP A 82 -23.62 -2.71 3.16
C ASP A 82 -22.50 -2.24 2.24
N CYS A 83 -21.94 -3.17 1.46
CA CYS A 83 -20.87 -2.87 0.52
C CYS A 83 -21.36 -2.04 -0.67
N HIS A 84 -22.52 -2.40 -1.24
CA HIS A 84 -23.13 -1.61 -2.31
C HIS A 84 -23.54 -0.22 -1.82
N GLU A 85 -24.14 -0.10 -0.63
CA GLU A 85 -24.51 1.20 -0.06
C GLU A 85 -23.29 2.10 0.20
N ALA A 86 -22.17 1.53 0.68
CA ALA A 86 -20.93 2.28 0.85
C ALA A 86 -20.42 2.83 -0.50
N ARG A 87 -20.44 1.98 -1.53
CA ARG A 87 -20.02 2.34 -2.89
C ARG A 87 -20.90 3.40 -3.53
N ASP A 88 -22.22 3.28 -3.39
CA ASP A 88 -23.19 4.23 -3.92
C ASP A 88 -23.05 5.62 -3.29
N LYS A 89 -22.57 5.66 -2.03
CA LYS A 89 -22.28 6.90 -1.29
C LYS A 89 -20.86 7.43 -1.51
N ASP A 90 -20.05 6.80 -2.36
CA ASP A 90 -18.62 7.10 -2.57
C ASP A 90 -17.83 7.13 -1.25
N LEU A 91 -18.17 6.24 -0.32
CA LEU A 91 -17.50 6.06 0.96
C LEU A 91 -16.63 4.81 0.95
N LYS A 92 -15.52 4.84 1.70
CA LYS A 92 -14.81 3.61 2.04
C LYS A 92 -15.73 2.70 2.84
N PHE A 93 -15.65 1.40 2.60
CA PHE A 93 -16.47 0.43 3.31
C PHE A 93 -16.24 0.49 4.83
N THR A 94 -15.00 0.68 5.26
CA THR A 94 -14.66 0.86 6.68
C THR A 94 -15.38 2.07 7.29
N ASP A 95 -15.38 3.20 6.60
CA ASP A 95 -15.97 4.44 7.10
C ASP A 95 -17.50 4.32 7.16
N PHE A 96 -18.10 3.70 6.14
CA PHE A 96 -19.51 3.36 6.13
C PHE A 96 -19.89 2.47 7.32
N ILE A 97 -19.16 1.38 7.55
CA ILE A 97 -19.44 0.46 8.66
C ILE A 97 -19.34 1.16 10.01
N PHE A 98 -18.29 1.94 10.26
CA PHE A 98 -18.15 2.66 11.53
C PHE A 98 -19.21 3.76 11.70
N SER A 99 -19.76 4.30 10.61
CA SER A 99 -20.89 5.24 10.68
C SER A 99 -22.24 4.54 10.95
N LYS A 100 -22.47 3.36 10.38
CA LYS A 100 -23.71 2.57 10.53
C LYS A 100 -23.77 1.87 11.88
N TYR A 101 -22.66 1.32 12.34
CA TYR A 101 -22.55 0.55 13.57
C TYR A 101 -21.77 1.36 14.62
N VAL A 102 -22.45 2.26 15.33
CA VAL A 102 -21.83 3.19 16.30
C VAL A 102 -20.98 2.49 17.38
N SER A 103 -21.38 1.27 17.77
CA SER A 103 -20.66 0.46 18.76
C SER A 103 -19.58 -0.46 18.17
N ALA A 104 -19.30 -0.36 16.86
CA ALA A 104 -18.27 -1.13 16.20
C ALA A 104 -16.89 -0.67 16.68
N LYS A 105 -16.07 -1.64 17.07
CA LYS A 105 -14.71 -1.45 17.56
C LYS A 105 -13.66 -1.81 16.51
N ASP A 106 -13.97 -2.78 15.65
CA ASP A 106 -13.07 -3.27 14.63
C ASP A 106 -13.84 -3.96 13.48
N LEU A 107 -13.12 -4.21 12.38
CA LEU A 107 -13.54 -5.03 11.26
C LEU A 107 -12.63 -6.25 11.15
N ALA A 108 -13.23 -7.43 11.08
CA ALA A 108 -12.54 -8.69 10.93
C ALA A 108 -12.85 -9.34 9.58
N MET A 109 -11.83 -9.89 8.91
CA MET A 109 -11.98 -10.66 7.68
C MET A 109 -11.15 -11.93 7.79
N ASP A 110 -11.70 -13.05 7.32
CA ASP A 110 -11.01 -14.34 7.35
C ASP A 110 -9.82 -14.34 6.36
N PRO A 111 -8.56 -14.47 6.84
CA PRO A 111 -7.38 -14.51 5.96
C PRO A 111 -7.43 -15.63 4.92
N GLY A 112 -8.17 -16.72 5.16
CA GLY A 112 -8.36 -17.80 4.18
C GLY A 112 -9.27 -17.42 2.99
N LYS A 113 -10.20 -16.50 3.19
CA LYS A 113 -11.11 -16.01 2.13
C LYS A 113 -10.51 -14.89 1.30
N LEU A 114 -9.56 -14.17 1.89
CA LEU A 114 -8.85 -13.04 1.29
C LEU A 114 -8.07 -13.37 0.00
N ASN A 115 -7.67 -14.63 -0.18
CA ASN A 115 -7.02 -15.10 -1.40
C ASN A 115 -7.93 -15.05 -2.65
N LYS A 116 -9.25 -14.90 -2.48
CA LYS A 116 -10.21 -14.78 -3.59
C LYS A 116 -10.54 -13.33 -3.96
N THR A 117 -10.30 -12.39 -3.06
CA THR A 117 -10.53 -10.94 -3.27
C THR A 117 -9.58 -10.31 -4.28
N TYR A 118 -8.46 -10.97 -4.58
CA TYR A 118 -7.49 -10.53 -5.57
C TYR A 118 -7.35 -11.59 -6.67
N ASP A 119 -8.37 -11.69 -7.53
CA ASP A 119 -8.11 -12.23 -8.84
C ASP A 119 -7.25 -11.20 -9.59
N LYS A 120 -5.92 -11.38 -9.57
CA LYS A 120 -5.00 -10.67 -10.48
C LYS A 120 -5.47 -10.82 -11.93
N ASP A 121 -6.24 -11.86 -12.26
CA ASP A 121 -6.86 -12.00 -13.57
C ASP A 121 -8.05 -11.08 -13.78
N TYR A 122 -8.76 -10.56 -12.77
CA TYR A 122 -9.83 -9.57 -13.01
C TYR A 122 -9.24 -8.27 -13.56
N PHE A 123 -8.22 -7.72 -12.89
CA PHE A 123 -7.50 -6.54 -13.42
C PHE A 123 -6.83 -6.86 -14.76
N ARG A 124 -6.22 -8.04 -14.92
CA ARG A 124 -5.57 -8.45 -16.18
C ARG A 124 -6.56 -8.75 -17.33
N ARG A 125 -7.79 -9.17 -17.04
CA ARG A 125 -8.88 -9.38 -18.02
C ARG A 125 -9.52 -8.05 -18.39
N VAL A 126 -9.73 -7.16 -17.43
CA VAL A 126 -10.18 -5.79 -17.70
C VAL A 126 -9.14 -5.04 -18.55
N SER A 127 -7.85 -5.11 -18.20
CA SER A 127 -6.78 -4.53 -19.02
C SER A 127 -6.66 -5.16 -20.41
N ARG A 128 -6.82 -6.49 -20.55
CA ARG A 128 -6.80 -7.15 -21.87
C ARG A 128 -8.02 -6.82 -22.72
N ASN A 129 -9.22 -6.71 -22.13
CA ASN A 129 -10.44 -6.40 -22.87
C ASN A 129 -10.48 -4.92 -23.31
N ILE A 130 -9.88 -4.01 -22.52
CA ILE A 130 -9.72 -2.60 -22.90
C ILE A 130 -8.68 -2.45 -24.03
N LEU A 131 -7.59 -3.21 -23.99
CA LEU A 131 -6.58 -3.24 -25.07
C LEU A 131 -7.07 -3.95 -26.35
N ALA A 132 -8.03 -4.87 -26.23
CA ALA A 132 -8.59 -5.64 -27.35
C ALA A 132 -9.82 -5.00 -28.02
N GLY A 133 -10.24 -3.80 -27.60
CA GLY A 133 -11.24 -2.99 -28.33
C GLY A 133 -12.67 -3.53 -28.38
N ASN A 134 -13.02 -4.58 -27.62
CA ASN A 134 -14.31 -5.25 -27.68
C ASN A 134 -15.18 -5.00 -26.43
N VAL A 135 -15.42 -3.74 -26.08
CA VAL A 135 -16.45 -3.38 -25.09
C VAL A 135 -17.57 -2.59 -25.80
N PRO A 136 -18.84 -3.00 -25.68
CA PRO A 136 -19.98 -2.27 -26.24
C PRO A 136 -19.98 -0.83 -25.73
N LYS A 137 -20.06 0.13 -26.66
CA LYS A 137 -19.98 1.59 -26.45
C LYS A 137 -21.19 2.19 -25.72
N GLU A 138 -21.82 1.48 -24.79
CA GLU A 138 -22.94 2.01 -24.03
C GLU A 138 -22.57 2.13 -22.56
N LYS A 139 -22.28 3.38 -22.17
CA LYS A 139 -22.21 3.92 -20.81
C LYS A 139 -20.91 3.72 -20.02
N LEU A 140 -19.74 3.92 -20.65
CA LEU A 140 -18.58 4.42 -19.88
C LEU A 140 -18.72 5.93 -19.73
N SER A 141 -19.10 6.38 -18.52
CA SER A 141 -19.11 7.79 -18.16
C SER A 141 -17.74 8.43 -18.45
N GLU A 142 -17.71 9.62 -19.05
CA GLU A 142 -16.51 10.46 -19.27
C GLU A 142 -15.58 10.54 -18.03
N SER A 143 -16.14 10.41 -16.83
CA SER A 143 -15.42 10.34 -15.55
C SER A 143 -14.39 9.21 -15.47
N LEU A 144 -14.64 8.06 -16.09
CA LEU A 144 -13.74 6.91 -16.05
C LEU A 144 -12.59 7.07 -17.05
N GLN A 145 -12.87 7.64 -18.23
CA GLN A 145 -11.88 7.93 -19.26
C GLN A 145 -10.82 8.91 -18.72
N ASN A 146 -11.28 10.01 -18.11
CA ASN A 146 -10.40 11.02 -17.52
C ASN A 146 -9.53 10.47 -16.37
N LYS A 147 -10.06 9.52 -15.58
CA LYS A 147 -9.31 8.84 -14.51
C LYS A 147 -8.24 7.90 -15.08
N VAL A 148 -8.54 7.22 -16.19
CA VAL A 148 -7.58 6.36 -16.90
C VAL A 148 -6.47 7.20 -17.51
N ASP A 149 -6.79 8.30 -18.19
CA ASP A 149 -5.79 9.19 -18.79
C ASP A 149 -4.89 9.83 -17.73
N LEU A 150 -5.46 10.21 -16.58
CA LEU A 150 -4.70 10.71 -15.43
C LEU A 150 -3.76 9.64 -14.84
N LEU A 151 -4.19 8.38 -14.80
CA LEU A 151 -3.37 7.26 -14.33
C LEU A 151 -2.23 6.95 -15.31
N MET A 152 -2.50 6.97 -16.61
CA MET A 152 -1.48 6.79 -17.66
C MET A 152 -0.45 7.91 -17.60
N SER A 153 -0.89 9.17 -17.46
CA SER A 153 0.01 10.31 -17.27
C SER A 153 0.90 10.17 -16.01
N LYS A 154 0.37 9.61 -14.92
CA LYS A 154 1.18 9.35 -13.71
C LYS A 154 2.18 8.21 -13.92
N ILE A 155 1.84 7.20 -14.71
CA ILE A 155 2.75 6.09 -15.05
C ILE A 155 3.89 6.61 -15.94
N ASP A 156 3.59 7.40 -16.98
CA ASP A 156 4.61 8.01 -17.84
C ASP A 156 5.54 8.93 -17.04
N ASN A 157 4.99 9.67 -16.08
CA ASN A 157 5.78 10.54 -15.21
C ASN A 157 6.65 9.75 -14.22
N LEU A 158 6.16 8.60 -13.73
CA LEU A 158 6.97 7.68 -12.94
C LEU A 158 8.10 7.09 -13.78
N GLU A 159 7.82 6.62 -14.99
CA GLU A 159 8.81 6.09 -15.92
C GLU A 159 9.89 7.13 -16.24
N LYS A 160 9.50 8.39 -16.42
CA LYS A 160 10.43 9.52 -16.56
C LYS A 160 11.29 9.75 -15.31
N ILE A 161 10.71 9.69 -14.11
CA ILE A 161 11.48 9.81 -12.86
C ILE A 161 12.48 8.65 -12.71
N TYR A 162 12.08 7.43 -13.04
CA TYR A 162 12.94 6.25 -12.98
C TYR A 162 14.09 6.34 -14.00
N ASN A 163 13.83 6.80 -15.23
CA ASN A 163 14.82 6.81 -16.29
C ASN A 163 15.71 8.07 -16.29
N GLU A 164 15.20 9.24 -15.89
CA GLU A 164 15.95 10.50 -15.95
C GLU A 164 16.48 10.97 -14.60
N HIS A 165 15.70 10.82 -13.52
CA HIS A 165 16.04 11.44 -12.24
C HIS A 165 16.85 10.53 -11.33
N ILE A 166 16.55 9.22 -11.28
CA ILE A 166 17.30 8.29 -10.44
C ILE A 166 18.78 8.20 -10.85
N PRO A 167 19.14 8.10 -12.15
CA PRO A 167 20.56 8.07 -12.55
C PRO A 167 21.30 9.36 -12.18
N LYS A 168 20.66 10.53 -12.35
CA LYS A 168 21.23 11.84 -11.96
C LYS A 168 21.45 11.96 -10.45
N ILE A 169 20.54 11.40 -9.64
CA ILE A 169 20.70 11.36 -8.18
C ILE A 169 21.89 10.47 -7.81
N MET A 170 22.07 9.32 -8.48
CA MET A 170 23.21 8.44 -8.25
C MET A 170 24.54 9.10 -8.63
N GLU A 171 24.60 9.82 -9.75
CA GLU A 171 25.79 10.57 -10.18
C GLU A 171 26.15 11.70 -9.20
N ASN A 172 25.14 12.42 -8.71
CA ASN A 172 25.31 13.46 -7.69
C ASN A 172 25.82 12.88 -6.35
N LEU A 173 25.33 11.71 -5.93
CA LEU A 173 25.79 11.03 -4.73
C LEU A 173 27.25 10.56 -4.85
N ASP A 174 27.64 10.03 -6.01
CA ASP A 174 29.02 9.64 -6.27
C ASP A 174 29.96 10.85 -6.25
N THR A 175 29.52 11.98 -6.83
CA THR A 175 30.25 13.25 -6.79
C THR A 175 30.38 13.78 -5.36
N LEU A 176 29.33 13.66 -4.55
CA LEU A 176 29.33 14.09 -3.14
C LEU A 176 30.31 13.24 -2.32
N ASN A 177 30.31 11.92 -2.52
CA ASN A 177 31.25 11.00 -1.87
C ASN A 177 32.71 11.33 -2.25
N LYS A 178 32.99 11.58 -3.54
CA LYS A 178 34.33 11.99 -3.99
C LYS A 178 34.80 13.31 -3.34
N LYS A 179 33.89 14.28 -3.18
CA LYS A 179 34.19 15.55 -2.48
C LYS A 179 34.40 15.34 -0.98
N MET A 180 33.61 14.49 -0.34
CA MET A 180 33.82 14.11 1.07
C MET A 180 35.16 13.41 1.27
N ASP A 181 35.51 12.43 0.42
CA ASP A 181 36.81 11.75 0.48
C ASP A 181 37.97 12.72 0.26
N TYR A 182 37.82 13.70 -0.64
CA TYR A 182 38.80 14.76 -0.84
C TYR A 182 38.97 15.63 0.41
N VAL A 183 37.86 16.06 1.01
CA VAL A 183 37.88 16.86 2.25
C VAL A 183 38.48 16.07 3.40
N TYR A 184 38.09 14.80 3.56
CA TYR A 184 38.62 13.91 4.58
C TYR A 184 40.13 13.70 4.44
N LYS A 185 40.62 13.42 3.22
CA LYS A 185 42.07 13.31 2.94
C LYS A 185 42.82 14.62 3.21
N LYS A 186 42.22 15.78 2.92
CA LYS A 186 42.80 17.10 3.20
C LYS A 186 42.85 17.44 4.68
N MET A 187 41.92 16.93 5.49
CA MET A 187 41.91 17.13 6.93
C MET A 187 42.86 16.16 7.63
N VAL A 188 42.80 14.86 7.32
CA VAL A 188 43.65 13.84 7.95
C VAL A 188 45.11 13.94 7.49
N GLY A 189 45.36 14.28 6.22
CA GLY A 189 46.72 14.48 5.70
C GLY A 189 47.41 15.78 6.14
N ARG A 190 46.71 16.64 6.91
CA ARG A 190 47.33 17.82 7.55
C ARG A 190 47.92 17.49 8.92
N ASP A 191 47.50 16.41 9.58
CA ASP A 191 48.00 16.04 10.91
C ASP A 191 49.35 15.30 10.85
N GLU A 192 49.81 14.85 9.66
CA GLU A 192 51.12 14.20 9.46
C GLU A 192 52.26 15.15 9.07
N GLN A 193 52.01 16.46 8.89
CA GLN A 193 53.04 17.43 8.52
C GLN A 193 53.51 18.34 9.68
N ASP A 194 52.91 18.22 10.85
CA ASP A 194 53.27 18.98 12.07
C ASP A 194 53.83 18.09 13.20
N LEU A 195 54.56 17.02 12.86
CA LEU A 195 55.34 16.20 13.79
C LEU A 195 56.78 15.99 13.30
#